data_AF-A0A7R8WRH5-F1
#
_entry.id   AF-A0A7R8WRH5-F1
#
_cell.length_a   1.000
_cell.length_b   1.000
_cell.length_c   1.000
_cell.angle_alpha   90.00
_cell.angle_beta   90.00
_cell.angle_gamma   90.00
#
_symmetry.space_group_name_H-M   'P 1'
#
loop_
_entity.id
_entity.type
_entity.pdbx_description
1 polymer ?
#
loop_
_entity_poly.entity_id
_entity_poly.type
_entity_poly.pdbx_seq_one_letter_code
_entity_poly.pdbx_strand_id
1 'polypeptide(L)'
;MEVLQSEEHVILVKDGHSLWYPRAPDGVPVAKRASHLGSIVGDVICLGTAHLLLGRVEIQDGSPYLLLVGEQAAVGAVPSVGEVYRVCRVTAVPLLPEETDPSPPLSEDFCRQLQPCNKHPGLKTVASTGGVRGFFSSGGEAVGEKGKALIGRAVKSASNSLASATNQVTLKIRETSSSSSLSSSSASLGGSVRPRQRERFFRRRGEEMMRLLNEPNSLFFCPGDGDLTRSIQDVNQPSYDPSLPLFKRADDRYFWNRVLMEHLLEALDETSASQWVIPVVMGYVEVATREIDLLGPLHPVPQDK
;
A
#
# COMPACT_ATOMS: atom_id res chain seq x y z
N MET A 1 5.75 5.31 8.08
CA MET A 1 6.61 6.02 7.10
C MET A 1 5.79 7.05 6.35
N GLU A 2 6.41 8.15 5.91
CA GLU A 2 5.78 9.16 5.07
C GLU A 2 5.96 8.81 3.59
N VAL A 3 5.00 9.22 2.76
CA VAL A 3 5.01 9.03 1.32
C VAL A 3 4.94 10.42 0.67
N LEU A 4 5.97 10.76 -0.09
CA LEU A 4 6.12 12.03 -0.78
C LEU A 4 6.20 11.78 -2.30
N GLN A 5 5.78 12.74 -3.09
CA GLN A 5 5.86 12.71 -4.55
C GLN A 5 6.41 14.04 -5.05
N SER A 6 7.45 13.98 -5.88
CA SER A 6 7.92 15.10 -6.71
C SER A 6 7.62 14.82 -8.18
N GLU A 7 8.05 15.73 -9.07
CA GLU A 7 8.00 15.51 -10.52
C GLU A 7 8.74 14.24 -10.92
N GLU A 8 9.95 14.05 -10.38
CA GLU A 8 10.89 12.99 -10.76
C GLU A 8 10.82 11.70 -9.91
N HIS A 9 10.35 11.77 -8.66
CA HIS A 9 10.44 10.64 -7.71
C HIS A 9 9.19 10.45 -6.84
N VAL A 10 8.88 9.19 -6.51
CA VAL A 10 8.10 8.83 -5.31
C VAL A 10 9.09 8.47 -4.20
N ILE A 11 8.95 9.11 -3.04
CA ILE A 11 9.93 9.04 -1.96
C ILE A 11 9.25 8.55 -0.69
N LEU A 12 9.74 7.44 -0.14
CA LEU A 12 9.33 6.93 1.16
C LEU A 12 10.32 7.46 2.21
N VAL A 13 9.83 7.95 3.36
CA VAL A 13 10.70 8.46 4.45
C VAL A 13 10.36 7.76 5.77
N LYS A 14 11.37 7.14 6.38
CA LYS A 14 11.26 6.31 7.59
C LYS A 14 12.53 6.48 8.43
N ASP A 15 12.38 6.81 9.71
CA ASP A 15 13.43 6.72 10.74
C ASP A 15 14.78 7.41 10.40
N GLY A 16 14.74 8.53 9.65
CA GLY A 16 15.94 9.26 9.20
C GLY A 16 16.56 8.75 7.89
N HIS A 17 15.93 7.75 7.28
CA HIS A 17 16.25 7.17 5.99
C HIS A 17 15.17 7.51 4.95
N SER A 18 15.53 7.46 3.68
CA SER A 18 14.64 7.74 2.56
C SER A 18 14.91 6.82 1.38
N LEU A 19 13.87 6.34 0.72
CA LEU A 19 13.92 5.45 -0.43
C LEU A 19 13.24 6.13 -1.62
N TRP A 20 13.99 6.32 -2.70
CA TRP A 20 13.62 7.15 -3.83
C TRP A 20 13.38 6.27 -5.05
N TYR A 21 12.12 6.14 -5.48
CA TYR A 21 11.75 5.48 -6.72
C TYR A 21 11.63 6.52 -7.84
N PRO A 22 12.41 6.43 -8.92
CA PRO A 22 12.22 7.28 -10.09
C PRO A 22 10.83 7.08 -10.70
N ARG A 23 10.25 8.15 -11.25
CA ARG A 23 8.93 8.14 -11.91
C ARG A 23 9.06 7.77 -13.39
N ALA A 24 9.80 6.69 -13.63
CA ALA A 24 10.16 6.13 -14.93
C ALA A 24 9.83 4.62 -14.95
N PRO A 25 9.64 3.99 -16.12
CA PRO A 25 9.27 2.57 -16.18
C PRO A 25 10.36 1.70 -15.55
N ASP A 26 11.59 1.79 -16.06
CA ASP A 26 12.76 1.03 -15.59
C ASP A 26 13.52 1.75 -14.45
N GLY A 27 12.78 2.47 -13.59
CA GLY A 27 13.34 3.32 -12.54
C GLY A 27 13.92 2.53 -11.36
N VAL A 28 15.26 2.37 -11.32
CA VAL A 28 15.98 1.72 -10.20
C VAL A 28 15.87 2.56 -8.91
N PRO A 29 15.43 1.99 -7.78
CA PRO A 29 15.30 2.73 -6.52
C PRO A 29 16.66 3.03 -5.87
N VAL A 30 16.76 4.17 -5.19
CA VAL A 30 17.98 4.60 -4.49
C VAL A 30 17.69 4.93 -3.03
N ALA A 31 18.42 4.29 -2.11
CA ALA A 31 18.39 4.63 -0.69
C ALA A 31 19.31 5.84 -0.40
N LYS A 32 18.83 6.78 0.41
CA LYS A 32 19.55 8.00 0.84
C LYS A 32 19.18 8.35 2.28
N ARG A 33 19.99 9.17 2.96
CA ARG A 33 19.60 9.77 4.24
C ARG A 33 18.47 10.78 4.04
N ALA A 34 17.55 10.90 5.00
CA ALA A 34 16.44 11.85 4.92
C ALA A 34 16.88 13.32 4.81
N SER A 35 18.10 13.67 5.22
CA SER A 35 18.71 14.98 4.98
C SER A 35 18.84 15.34 3.49
N HIS A 36 18.89 14.36 2.59
CA HIS A 36 18.93 14.58 1.14
C HIS A 36 17.59 15.06 0.57
N LEU A 37 16.51 15.09 1.37
CA LEU A 37 15.24 15.67 0.93
C LEU A 37 15.38 17.17 0.56
N GLY A 38 16.34 17.87 1.18
CA GLY A 38 16.67 19.26 0.83
C GLY A 38 17.39 19.44 -0.51
N SER A 39 17.78 18.35 -1.20
CA SER A 39 18.35 18.42 -2.55
C SER A 39 17.31 18.26 -3.66
N ILE A 40 16.01 18.21 -3.32
CA ILE A 40 14.94 18.18 -4.32
C ILE A 40 14.79 19.58 -4.92
N VAL A 41 14.80 19.63 -6.26
CA VAL A 41 14.39 20.81 -7.02
C VAL A 41 12.94 20.60 -7.45
N GLY A 42 12.10 21.62 -7.29
CA GLY A 42 10.67 21.56 -7.61
C GLY A 42 9.76 21.31 -6.41
N ASP A 43 8.47 21.21 -6.67
CA ASP A 43 7.45 21.01 -5.63
C ASP A 43 7.41 19.56 -5.12
N VAL A 44 7.18 19.40 -3.82
CA VAL A 44 7.03 18.09 -3.15
C VAL A 44 5.65 18.02 -2.50
N ILE A 45 4.86 17.04 -2.94
CA ILE A 45 3.51 16.79 -2.45
C ILE A 45 3.58 15.63 -1.45
N CYS A 46 3.09 15.86 -0.23
CA CYS A 46 2.89 14.77 0.72
C CYS A 46 1.62 14.01 0.36
N LEU A 47 1.73 12.71 0.04
CA LEU A 47 0.59 11.85 -0.26
C LEU A 47 -0.07 11.30 1.01
N GLY A 48 0.67 11.26 2.13
CA GLY A 48 0.20 10.78 3.43
C GLY A 48 1.24 9.89 4.11
N THR A 49 0.77 8.98 4.96
CA THR A 49 1.59 7.99 5.66
C THR A 49 1.13 6.57 5.39
N ALA A 50 2.10 5.66 5.26
CA ALA A 50 1.92 4.21 5.18
C ALA A 50 2.63 3.51 6.35
N HIS A 51 2.27 2.26 6.60
CA HIS A 51 2.86 1.43 7.65
C HIS A 51 4.02 0.58 7.12
N LEU A 52 3.86 0.00 5.91
CA LEU A 52 4.79 -0.94 5.29
C LEU A 52 4.82 -0.75 3.77
N LEU A 53 5.97 -0.99 3.14
CA LEU A 53 6.12 -1.20 1.71
C LEU A 53 5.90 -2.69 1.41
N LEU A 54 4.84 -3.05 0.68
CA LEU A 54 4.63 -4.43 0.22
C LEU A 54 5.47 -4.75 -1.02
N GLY A 55 5.81 -3.75 -1.82
CA GLY A 55 6.79 -3.85 -2.89
C GLY A 55 6.41 -3.12 -4.17
N ARG A 56 7.12 -3.44 -5.26
CA ARG A 56 6.87 -2.93 -6.60
C ARG A 56 6.12 -4.00 -7.40
N VAL A 57 5.09 -3.61 -8.15
CA VAL A 57 4.39 -4.51 -9.06
C VAL A 57 4.24 -3.88 -10.44
N GLU A 58 4.56 -4.67 -11.45
CA GLU A 58 4.19 -4.41 -12.85
C GLU A 58 3.14 -5.43 -13.25
N ILE A 59 1.97 -4.94 -13.64
CA ILE A 59 1.01 -5.78 -14.38
C ILE A 59 1.56 -5.86 -15.80
N GLN A 60 1.70 -7.06 -16.37
CA GLN A 60 2.27 -7.26 -17.71
C GLN A 60 1.73 -6.27 -18.76
N ASP A 61 2.62 -5.54 -19.43
CA ASP A 61 2.37 -4.41 -20.36
C ASP A 61 1.60 -3.19 -19.78
N GLY A 62 1.51 -3.08 -18.45
CA GLY A 62 0.90 -1.97 -17.73
C GLY A 62 1.92 -1.24 -16.85
N SER A 63 1.46 -0.16 -16.21
CA SER A 63 2.38 0.72 -15.47
C SER A 63 2.82 0.16 -14.12
N PRO A 64 4.03 0.53 -13.66
CA PRO A 64 4.54 0.09 -12.37
C PRO A 64 3.89 0.86 -11.21
N TYR A 65 3.47 0.12 -10.19
CA TYR A 65 2.88 0.63 -8.96
C TYR A 65 3.73 0.22 -7.75
N LEU A 66 3.81 1.11 -6.74
CA LEU A 66 4.21 0.73 -5.39
C LEU A 66 2.98 0.31 -4.60
N LEU A 67 3.04 -0.86 -3.98
CA LEU A 67 2.03 -1.37 -3.07
C LEU A 67 2.43 -1.02 -1.63
N LEU A 68 1.58 -0.27 -0.94
CA LEU A 68 1.83 0.21 0.42
C LEU A 68 0.69 -0.23 1.36
N VAL A 69 1.02 -0.59 2.60
CA VAL A 69 0.00 -0.82 3.65
C VAL A 69 -0.46 0.55 4.17
N GLY A 70 -1.64 0.98 3.74
CA GLY A 70 -2.28 2.21 4.21
C GLY A 70 -2.84 2.06 5.63
N GLU A 71 -3.46 0.92 5.94
CA GLU A 71 -4.08 0.63 7.23
C GLU A 71 -3.67 -0.76 7.76
N GLN A 72 -3.42 -0.84 9.07
CA GLN A 72 -3.09 -2.06 9.78
C GLN A 72 -3.88 -2.16 11.09
N ALA A 73 -4.00 -3.36 11.65
CA ALA A 73 -4.49 -3.58 13.00
C ALA A 73 -3.47 -4.41 13.79
N ALA A 74 -3.24 -4.07 15.06
CA ALA A 74 -2.45 -4.93 15.95
C ALA A 74 -3.22 -6.22 16.22
N VAL A 75 -2.52 -7.36 16.14
CA VAL A 75 -3.02 -8.68 16.55
C VAL A 75 -2.59 -8.96 18.00
N GLY A 76 -1.35 -8.60 18.32
CA GLY A 76 -0.76 -8.71 19.66
C GLY A 76 0.68 -9.21 19.61
N ALA A 77 1.34 -9.25 20.77
CA ALA A 77 2.70 -9.72 20.92
C ALA A 77 2.77 -11.27 20.89
N VAL A 78 3.50 -11.83 19.93
CA VAL A 78 3.90 -13.24 19.94
C VAL A 78 5.24 -13.36 20.70
N PRO A 79 5.34 -14.19 21.75
CA PRO A 79 6.59 -14.39 22.47
C PRO A 79 7.74 -14.79 21.54
N SER A 80 8.94 -14.25 21.78
CA SER A 80 10.16 -14.39 20.94
C SER A 80 10.10 -13.80 19.52
N VAL A 81 8.95 -13.33 19.04
CA VAL A 81 8.82 -12.67 17.72
C VAL A 81 8.61 -11.16 17.88
N GLY A 82 7.63 -10.72 18.67
CA GLY A 82 7.26 -9.31 18.84
C GLY A 82 5.82 -9.00 18.45
N GLU A 83 5.53 -7.71 18.23
CA GLU A 83 4.19 -7.21 17.90
C GLU A 83 3.79 -7.56 16.47
N VAL A 84 2.76 -8.41 16.33
CA VAL A 84 2.24 -8.81 15.02
C VAL A 84 1.13 -7.87 14.58
N TYR A 85 1.21 -7.42 13.33
CA TYR A 85 0.21 -6.59 12.69
C TYR A 85 -0.42 -7.31 11.50
N ARG A 86 -1.72 -7.10 11.36
CA ARG A 86 -2.55 -7.56 10.24
C ARG A 86 -2.71 -6.42 9.25
N VAL A 87 -2.46 -6.68 7.97
CA VAL A 87 -2.77 -5.75 6.88
C VAL A 87 -4.29 -5.59 6.81
N CYS A 88 -4.78 -4.35 6.87
CA CYS A 88 -6.21 -4.05 6.77
C CYS A 88 -6.56 -3.28 5.49
N ARG A 89 -5.61 -2.49 4.95
CA ARG A 89 -5.75 -1.84 3.64
C ARG A 89 -4.41 -1.76 2.91
N VAL A 90 -4.41 -2.21 1.67
CA VAL A 90 -3.32 -2.01 0.70
C VAL A 90 -3.75 -0.93 -0.29
N THR A 91 -2.89 0.07 -0.49
CA THR A 91 -3.07 1.12 -1.48
C THR A 91 -1.96 1.08 -2.53
N ALA A 92 -2.32 1.39 -3.77
CA ALA A 92 -1.39 1.53 -4.88
C ALA A 92 -0.98 2.99 -5.04
N VAL A 93 0.31 3.22 -5.29
CA VAL A 93 0.86 4.53 -5.70
C VAL A 93 1.49 4.34 -7.09
N PRO A 94 0.96 4.97 -8.15
CA PRO A 94 1.56 4.88 -9.48
C PRO A 94 2.92 5.56 -9.49
N LEU A 95 3.92 4.91 -10.10
CA LEU A 95 5.23 5.52 -10.31
C LEU A 95 5.21 6.47 -11.51
N LEU A 96 4.61 6.06 -12.63
CA LEU A 96 4.53 6.92 -13.82
C LEU A 96 3.60 8.14 -13.62
N PRO A 97 3.92 9.29 -14.26
CA PRO A 97 2.97 10.38 -14.46
C PRO A 97 1.77 9.96 -15.31
N GLU A 98 0.58 10.41 -14.93
CA GLU A 98 -0.69 10.10 -15.61
C GLU A 98 -0.71 10.51 -17.09
N GLU A 99 -0.01 11.59 -17.45
CA GLU A 99 0.15 12.03 -18.85
C GLU A 99 0.96 11.06 -19.72
N THR A 100 1.84 10.28 -19.09
CA THR A 100 2.74 9.32 -19.74
C THR A 100 2.33 7.86 -19.52
N ASP A 101 1.29 7.62 -18.72
CA ASP A 101 0.81 6.28 -18.37
C ASP A 101 0.07 5.66 -19.58
N PRO A 102 0.58 4.58 -20.19
CA PRO A 102 -0.10 3.89 -21.29
C PRO A 102 -1.29 3.04 -20.82
N SER A 103 -1.47 2.89 -19.50
CA SER A 103 -2.49 2.07 -18.86
C SER A 103 -3.57 2.95 -18.20
N PRO A 104 -4.82 2.47 -18.10
CA PRO A 104 -5.84 3.21 -17.39
C PRO A 104 -5.53 3.23 -15.89
N PRO A 105 -5.78 4.34 -15.18
CA PRO A 105 -5.61 4.36 -13.74
C PRO A 105 -6.51 3.32 -13.07
N LEU A 106 -5.97 2.65 -12.04
CA LEU A 106 -6.79 1.91 -11.07
C LEU A 106 -7.78 2.87 -10.41
N SER A 107 -8.90 2.35 -9.90
CA SER A 107 -9.90 3.18 -9.22
C SER A 107 -9.29 3.98 -8.06
N GLU A 108 -9.85 5.18 -7.81
CA GLU A 108 -9.52 5.99 -6.62
C GLU A 108 -9.81 5.23 -5.30
N ASP A 109 -10.62 4.17 -5.36
CA ASP A 109 -10.89 3.25 -4.25
C ASP A 109 -9.65 2.42 -3.84
N PHE A 110 -8.60 2.36 -4.67
CA PHE A 110 -7.35 1.66 -4.40
C PHE A 110 -6.13 2.58 -4.41
N CYS A 111 -6.18 3.67 -5.18
CA CYS A 111 -5.08 4.63 -5.33
C CYS A 111 -5.03 5.66 -4.20
N ARG A 112 -3.83 5.97 -3.71
CA ARG A 112 -3.55 7.13 -2.82
C ARG A 112 -4.35 7.16 -1.50
N GLN A 113 -4.88 6.02 -1.03
CA GLN A 113 -5.60 5.88 0.24
C GLN A 113 -4.63 5.74 1.41
N LEU A 114 -3.90 6.82 1.66
CA LEU A 114 -2.93 6.94 2.75
C LEU A 114 -3.53 7.76 3.90
N GLN A 115 -3.09 7.44 5.12
CA GLN A 115 -3.49 8.21 6.30
C GLN A 115 -2.89 9.63 6.24
N PRO A 116 -3.59 10.66 6.75
CA PRO A 116 -3.13 12.05 6.66
C PRO A 116 -1.81 12.25 7.42
N CYS A 117 -0.86 12.99 6.84
CA CYS A 117 0.42 13.24 7.50
C CYS A 117 0.33 14.41 8.50
N ASN A 118 0.48 14.09 9.78
CA ASN A 118 0.47 15.07 10.88
C ASN A 118 1.60 16.11 10.83
N LYS A 119 2.67 15.89 10.03
CA LYS A 119 3.76 16.87 9.87
C LYS A 119 3.40 18.04 8.95
N HIS A 120 2.38 17.87 8.10
CA HIS A 120 2.00 18.82 7.06
C HIS A 120 0.51 19.19 7.12
N PRO A 121 -0.02 19.68 8.27
CA PRO A 121 -1.46 19.83 8.52
C PRO A 121 -2.20 20.84 7.62
N GLY A 122 -1.51 21.45 6.64
CA GLY A 122 -2.08 22.36 5.64
C GLY A 122 -2.00 21.87 4.19
N LEU A 123 -1.27 20.78 3.87
CA LEU A 123 -1.39 20.15 2.55
C LEU A 123 -2.67 19.32 2.54
N LYS A 124 -3.62 19.69 1.69
CA LYS A 124 -4.84 18.91 1.46
C LYS A 124 -4.43 17.55 0.88
N THR A 125 -4.62 16.48 1.64
CA THR A 125 -4.84 15.15 1.06
C THR A 125 -5.97 15.28 0.04
N VAL A 126 -5.80 14.66 -1.13
CA VAL A 126 -6.85 14.59 -2.16
C VAL A 126 -7.87 13.56 -1.68
N ALA A 127 -8.70 13.97 -0.73
CA ALA A 127 -9.83 13.19 -0.24
C ALA A 127 -10.95 13.24 -1.30
N SER A 128 -11.42 12.08 -1.72
CA SER A 128 -12.53 11.95 -2.66
C SER A 128 -13.80 12.59 -2.09
N THR A 129 -14.59 13.24 -2.96
CA THR A 129 -15.82 13.93 -2.56
C THR A 129 -16.96 12.93 -2.31
N GLY A 130 -16.96 12.31 -1.13
CA GLY A 130 -18.04 11.46 -0.62
C GLY A 130 -18.75 12.10 0.57
N GLY A 131 -19.79 12.90 0.33
CA GLY A 131 -20.43 13.70 1.38
C GLY A 131 -21.44 12.94 2.24
N VAL A 132 -21.24 12.93 3.56
CA VAL A 132 -22.31 12.79 4.57
C VAL A 132 -22.13 13.90 5.61
N ARG A 133 -23.13 14.80 5.73
CA ARG A 133 -23.11 15.87 6.76
C ARG A 133 -23.53 15.30 8.11
N GLY A 134 -22.55 14.97 8.96
CA GLY A 134 -22.75 14.73 10.39
C GLY A 134 -22.56 16.02 11.19
N PHE A 135 -23.65 16.66 11.61
CA PHE A 135 -23.63 17.87 12.44
C PHE A 135 -23.50 17.48 13.92
N PHE A 136 -22.41 17.89 14.59
CA PHE A 136 -22.38 18.07 16.04
C PHE A 136 -21.34 19.12 16.43
N SER A 137 -21.65 19.92 17.46
CA SER A 137 -20.82 21.03 17.94
C SER A 137 -20.76 21.03 19.47
N SER A 138 -19.54 20.97 20.01
CA SER A 138 -19.09 21.56 21.27
C SER A 138 -17.55 21.56 21.20
N GLY A 139 -16.81 22.54 21.70
CA GLY A 139 -17.15 23.61 22.64
C GLY A 139 -16.08 23.60 23.72
N GLY A 140 -15.09 24.50 23.62
CA GLY A 140 -13.92 24.49 24.51
C GLY A 140 -12.92 25.59 24.16
N GLU A 141 -13.05 26.75 24.81
CA GLU A 141 -12.07 27.83 24.76
C GLU A 141 -10.87 27.54 25.68
N ALA A 142 -9.65 27.89 25.22
CA ALA A 142 -8.51 28.20 26.08
C ALA A 142 -7.62 29.24 25.38
N VAL A 143 -7.01 30.14 26.15
CA VAL A 143 -6.49 31.44 25.68
C VAL A 143 -4.97 31.55 25.81
N GLY A 144 -4.33 32.16 24.80
CA GLY A 144 -2.99 32.79 24.89
C GLY A 144 -1.76 31.88 24.69
N GLU A 145 -0.59 32.37 24.27
CA GLU A 145 -0.27 33.68 23.67
C GLU A 145 1.05 33.63 22.85
N LYS A 146 1.03 34.24 21.64
CA LYS A 146 2.15 34.77 20.81
C LYS A 146 3.52 34.06 20.74
N GLY A 147 3.85 33.60 19.53
CA GLY A 147 5.22 33.56 18.98
C GLY A 147 5.22 34.05 17.52
N LYS A 148 6.13 34.96 17.13
CA LYS A 148 6.17 35.61 15.79
C LYS A 148 7.36 35.15 14.93
N ALA A 149 7.09 34.74 13.68
CA ALA A 149 7.93 34.91 12.47
C ALA A 149 7.07 34.43 11.26
N LEU A 150 6.74 35.20 10.20
CA LEU A 150 7.60 35.62 9.06
C LEU A 150 8.53 34.47 8.59
N ILE A 151 8.39 33.82 7.43
CA ILE A 151 8.11 34.22 6.02
C ILE A 151 7.37 33.05 5.30
N GLY A 152 6.58 33.19 4.23
CA GLY A 152 6.14 34.42 3.53
C GLY A 152 6.12 34.38 1.98
N ARG A 153 5.55 33.36 1.30
CA ARG A 153 5.32 33.38 -0.17
C ARG A 153 3.97 32.75 -0.57
N ALA A 154 3.40 33.25 -1.68
CA ALA A 154 1.97 33.08 -2.01
C ALA A 154 1.68 31.97 -3.04
N VAL A 155 0.57 31.25 -2.84
CA VAL A 155 -0.03 30.38 -3.87
C VAL A 155 -1.17 31.13 -4.54
N LYS A 156 -1.06 31.39 -5.85
CA LYS A 156 -2.16 31.91 -6.66
C LYS A 156 -3.05 30.76 -7.08
N SER A 157 -4.32 30.81 -6.71
CA SER A 157 -5.35 29.95 -7.30
C SER A 157 -5.58 30.37 -8.75
N ALA A 158 -5.41 29.44 -9.69
CA ALA A 158 -5.82 29.58 -11.07
C ALA A 158 -7.05 28.69 -11.30
N SER A 159 -8.25 29.28 -11.21
CA SER A 159 -9.47 28.63 -11.65
C SER A 159 -9.54 28.63 -13.17
N ASN A 160 -9.61 27.47 -13.81
CA ASN A 160 -10.00 27.36 -15.21
C ASN A 160 -11.23 26.46 -15.34
N SER A 161 -12.21 26.97 -16.07
CA SER A 161 -13.50 26.35 -16.31
C SER A 161 -13.39 25.18 -17.28
N LEU A 162 -14.18 24.12 -17.04
CA LEU A 162 -14.60 23.21 -18.10
C LEU A 162 -16.12 23.26 -18.23
N ALA A 163 -16.57 23.74 -19.38
CA ALA A 163 -17.97 23.73 -19.78
C ALA A 163 -18.21 22.62 -20.81
N SER A 164 -19.37 21.97 -20.70
CA SER A 164 -20.09 21.29 -21.79
C SER A 164 -19.43 20.09 -22.49
N ALA A 165 -20.04 18.91 -22.33
CA ALA A 165 -20.63 18.17 -23.45
C ALA A 165 -21.57 17.02 -23.00
N THR A 166 -22.87 17.31 -22.98
CA THR A 166 -23.99 16.43 -23.38
C THR A 166 -23.79 14.90 -23.37
N ASN A 167 -24.44 14.23 -22.41
CA ASN A 167 -24.75 12.80 -22.50
C ASN A 167 -25.65 12.51 -23.71
N GLN A 168 -25.24 11.61 -24.61
CA GLN A 168 -26.15 10.95 -25.55
C GLN A 168 -26.20 9.45 -25.28
N VAL A 169 -27.28 9.02 -24.63
CA VAL A 169 -27.65 7.62 -24.50
C VAL A 169 -28.27 7.16 -25.81
N THR A 170 -27.64 6.21 -26.51
CA THR A 170 -28.29 5.46 -27.60
C THR A 170 -28.34 3.99 -27.24
N LEU A 171 -29.48 3.55 -26.71
CA LEU A 171 -29.79 2.13 -26.57
C LEU A 171 -30.27 1.58 -27.91
N LYS A 172 -29.58 0.56 -28.44
CA LYS A 172 -30.12 -0.32 -29.49
C LYS A 172 -30.13 -1.75 -29.00
N ILE A 173 -31.29 -2.16 -28.50
CA ILE A 173 -31.62 -3.57 -28.27
C ILE A 173 -32.04 -4.16 -29.62
N ARG A 174 -31.50 -5.33 -29.97
CA ARG A 174 -32.16 -6.25 -30.91
C ARG A 174 -31.77 -7.70 -30.60
N GLU A 175 -32.77 -8.43 -30.17
CA GLU A 175 -32.93 -9.89 -30.09
C GLU A 175 -32.61 -10.57 -31.47
N THR A 176 -32.25 -11.85 -31.61
CA THR A 176 -32.31 -13.04 -30.72
C THR A 176 -31.44 -14.17 -31.33
N SER A 177 -31.35 -15.31 -30.63
CA SER A 177 -31.10 -16.67 -31.17
C SER A 177 -29.65 -17.16 -31.41
N SER A 178 -29.18 -17.88 -30.39
CA SER A 178 -28.63 -19.25 -30.46
C SER A 178 -27.35 -19.63 -31.25
N SER A 179 -26.65 -20.59 -30.63
CA SER A 179 -25.64 -21.52 -31.15
C SER A 179 -24.15 -21.11 -31.11
N SER A 180 -23.46 -21.86 -30.25
CA SER A 180 -22.04 -22.17 -30.18
C SER A 180 -21.25 -22.19 -31.49
N SER A 181 -20.05 -21.63 -31.48
CA SER A 181 -18.83 -22.36 -31.84
C SER A 181 -17.56 -21.59 -31.44
N LEU A 182 -16.56 -22.33 -30.95
CA LEU A 182 -15.19 -21.85 -30.86
C LEU A 182 -14.57 -21.95 -32.25
N SER A 183 -14.20 -20.83 -32.86
CA SER A 183 -13.32 -20.84 -34.03
C SER A 183 -12.40 -19.62 -34.03
N SER A 184 -11.13 -19.89 -33.76
CA SER A 184 -10.03 -19.00 -34.10
C SER A 184 -9.88 -18.92 -35.62
N SER A 185 -10.11 -17.75 -36.21
CA SER A 185 -9.57 -17.39 -37.52
C SER A 185 -9.54 -15.88 -37.71
N SER A 186 -8.42 -15.41 -38.25
CA SER A 186 -8.15 -14.01 -38.54
C SER A 186 -8.87 -13.52 -39.80
N ALA A 187 -9.61 -12.41 -39.70
CA ALA A 187 -9.89 -11.54 -40.84
C ALA A 187 -9.98 -10.08 -40.36
N SER A 188 -9.39 -9.16 -41.12
CA SER A 188 -9.26 -7.75 -40.79
C SER A 188 -10.38 -6.89 -41.36
N LEU A 189 -11.11 -6.16 -40.51
CA LEU A 189 -11.75 -4.89 -40.84
C LEU A 189 -11.49 -3.90 -39.70
N GLY A 190 -11.23 -2.63 -40.04
CA GLY A 190 -10.57 -1.67 -39.15
C GLY A 190 -11.48 -0.94 -38.15
N GLY A 191 -10.84 -0.23 -37.22
CA GLY A 191 -11.49 0.79 -36.39
C GLY A 191 -11.39 0.57 -34.87
N SER A 192 -10.35 1.13 -34.23
CA SER A 192 -10.31 1.62 -32.83
C SER A 192 -10.68 0.68 -31.63
N VAL A 193 -11.16 -0.55 -31.83
CA VAL A 193 -11.67 -1.39 -30.72
C VAL A 193 -10.58 -2.08 -29.89
N ARG A 194 -9.41 -2.40 -30.48
CA ARG A 194 -8.34 -3.17 -29.79
C ARG A 194 -7.71 -2.46 -28.57
N PRO A 195 -7.34 -1.16 -28.61
CA PRO A 195 -6.73 -0.49 -27.46
C PRO A 195 -7.67 -0.47 -26.24
N ARG A 196 -8.94 -0.09 -26.46
CA ARG A 196 -9.97 0.00 -25.41
C ARG A 196 -10.31 -1.32 -24.74
N GLN A 197 -10.19 -2.45 -25.45
CA GLN A 197 -10.38 -3.77 -24.85
C GLN A 197 -9.17 -4.19 -24.00
N ARG A 198 -7.95 -3.91 -24.46
CA ARG A 198 -6.70 -4.15 -23.73
C ARG A 198 -6.62 -3.32 -22.45
N GLU A 199 -6.92 -2.03 -22.54
CA GLU A 199 -7.08 -1.07 -21.44
C GLU A 199 -8.02 -1.63 -20.34
N ARG A 200 -9.26 -1.99 -20.72
CA ARG A 200 -10.25 -2.57 -19.80
C ARG A 200 -9.80 -3.89 -19.16
N PHE A 201 -8.99 -4.69 -19.86
CA PHE A 201 -8.45 -5.94 -19.32
C PHE A 201 -7.42 -5.67 -18.23
N PHE A 202 -6.46 -4.76 -18.46
CA PHE A 202 -5.46 -4.39 -17.45
C PHE A 202 -6.08 -3.77 -16.21
N ARG A 203 -7.03 -2.84 -16.41
CA ARG A 203 -7.78 -2.25 -15.30
C ARG A 203 -8.43 -3.31 -14.41
N ARG A 204 -9.18 -4.25 -15.02
CA ARG A 204 -9.83 -5.35 -14.30
C ARG A 204 -8.83 -6.24 -13.56
N ARG A 205 -7.69 -6.56 -14.19
CA ARG A 205 -6.65 -7.40 -13.58
C ARG A 205 -6.01 -6.71 -12.37
N GLY A 206 -5.78 -5.40 -12.45
CA GLY A 206 -5.27 -4.60 -11.35
C GLY A 206 -6.29 -4.39 -10.23
N GLU A 207 -7.55 -4.08 -10.57
CA GLU A 207 -8.66 -3.99 -9.61
C GLU A 207 -8.88 -5.32 -8.88
N GLU A 208 -8.81 -6.47 -9.57
CA GLU A 208 -8.94 -7.79 -8.94
C GLU A 208 -7.73 -8.13 -8.06
N MET A 209 -6.51 -7.81 -8.49
CA MET A 209 -5.32 -7.94 -7.64
C MET A 209 -5.47 -7.09 -6.37
N MET A 210 -5.85 -5.82 -6.49
CA MET A 210 -6.07 -4.95 -5.34
C MET A 210 -7.23 -5.43 -4.45
N ARG A 211 -8.27 -6.04 -5.03
CA ARG A 211 -9.35 -6.69 -4.28
C ARG A 211 -8.85 -7.85 -3.42
N LEU A 212 -8.02 -8.74 -3.98
CA LEU A 212 -7.42 -9.87 -3.27
C LEU A 212 -6.44 -9.40 -2.17
N LEU A 213 -5.64 -8.36 -2.44
CA LEU A 213 -4.74 -7.77 -1.44
C LEU A 213 -5.46 -7.07 -0.29
N ASN A 214 -6.71 -6.65 -0.51
CA ASN A 214 -7.59 -6.08 0.51
C ASN A 214 -8.62 -7.11 1.03
N GLU A 215 -8.46 -8.40 0.73
CA GLU A 215 -9.29 -9.46 1.31
C GLU A 215 -8.97 -9.57 2.81
N PRO A 216 -9.99 -9.53 3.70
CA PRO A 216 -9.75 -9.33 5.12
C PRO A 216 -9.03 -10.52 5.77
N ASN A 217 -8.03 -10.19 6.58
CA ASN A 217 -7.34 -11.13 7.49
C ASN A 217 -6.43 -12.18 6.84
N SER A 218 -5.96 -11.98 5.61
CA SER A 218 -5.04 -12.92 4.93
C SER A 218 -3.55 -12.63 5.15
N LEU A 219 -3.15 -11.36 5.33
CA LEU A 219 -1.75 -10.92 5.35
C LEU A 219 -1.31 -10.36 6.73
N PHE A 220 -0.15 -10.82 7.21
CA PHE A 220 0.42 -10.46 8.51
C PHE A 220 1.92 -10.16 8.42
N PHE A 221 2.43 -9.29 9.30
CA PHE A 221 3.85 -8.96 9.39
C PHE A 221 4.23 -8.53 10.81
N CYS A 222 5.52 -8.63 11.14
CA CYS A 222 6.09 -8.09 12.37
C CYS A 222 7.06 -6.94 12.01
N PRO A 223 6.82 -5.70 12.46
CA PRO A 223 7.82 -4.64 12.42
C PRO A 223 9.04 -4.99 13.28
N GLY A 224 10.22 -4.50 12.88
CA GLY A 224 11.47 -4.75 13.61
C GLY A 224 12.14 -6.06 13.18
N ASP A 225 12.64 -6.83 14.15
CA ASP A 225 13.42 -8.06 13.93
C ASP A 225 12.59 -9.36 14.09
N GLY A 226 11.27 -9.28 14.29
CA GLY A 226 10.44 -10.47 14.43
C GLY A 226 10.29 -11.26 13.13
N ASP A 227 10.65 -12.54 13.14
CA ASP A 227 10.48 -13.43 11.99
C ASP A 227 9.22 -14.29 12.12
N LEU A 228 8.20 -13.99 11.31
CA LEU A 228 6.97 -14.78 11.21
C LEU A 228 7.05 -15.91 10.16
N THR A 229 8.10 -15.94 9.34
CA THR A 229 8.24 -16.94 8.27
C THR A 229 8.76 -18.29 8.78
N ARG A 230 9.26 -18.33 10.02
CA ARG A 230 9.80 -19.52 10.68
C ARG A 230 9.03 -19.87 11.94
N SER A 231 9.09 -21.15 12.34
CA SER A 231 8.54 -21.55 13.63
C SER A 231 9.44 -21.10 14.79
N ILE A 232 8.88 -20.96 15.98
CA ILE A 232 9.66 -20.72 17.22
C ILE A 232 10.71 -21.82 17.42
N GLN A 233 10.46 -23.05 16.99
CA GLN A 233 11.42 -24.15 17.09
C GLN A 233 12.62 -23.94 16.16
N ASP A 234 12.40 -23.42 14.94
CA ASP A 234 13.44 -23.13 13.95
C ASP A 234 14.31 -21.92 14.35
N VAL A 235 13.67 -20.86 14.88
CA VAL A 235 14.36 -19.64 15.37
C VAL A 235 15.31 -19.96 16.53
N ASN A 236 15.02 -21.02 17.30
CA ASN A 236 15.89 -21.50 18.39
C ASN A 236 16.89 -22.59 17.96
N GLN A 237 16.99 -22.94 16.66
CA GLN A 237 18.02 -23.86 16.18
C GLN A 237 19.38 -23.15 16.01
N PRO A 238 20.51 -23.88 16.17
CA PRO A 238 21.86 -23.35 15.88
C PRO A 238 22.07 -22.92 14.41
N SER A 239 21.16 -23.30 13.50
CA SER A 239 21.17 -22.91 12.09
C SER A 239 20.49 -21.57 11.81
N TYR A 240 19.84 -20.95 12.80
CA TYR A 240 19.28 -19.61 12.70
C TYR A 240 20.32 -18.59 13.17
N ASP A 241 20.80 -17.76 12.25
CA ASP A 241 21.73 -16.67 12.56
C ASP A 241 20.96 -15.35 12.76
N PRO A 242 20.80 -14.87 14.02
CA PRO A 242 20.10 -13.63 14.29
C PRO A 242 20.91 -12.38 13.89
N SER A 243 22.19 -12.51 13.56
CA SER A 243 23.01 -11.37 13.11
C SER A 243 22.75 -10.96 11.66
N LEU A 244 22.14 -11.85 10.86
CA LEU A 244 21.75 -11.57 9.48
C LEU A 244 20.48 -10.69 9.43
N PRO A 245 20.34 -9.81 8.42
CA PRO A 245 19.11 -9.09 8.16
C PRO A 245 17.88 -10.01 8.06
N LEU A 246 16.73 -9.53 8.54
CA LEU A 246 15.47 -10.29 8.58
C LEU A 246 15.12 -10.96 7.23
N PHE A 247 15.29 -10.25 6.11
CA PHE A 247 15.00 -10.77 4.77
C PHE A 247 15.94 -11.88 4.28
N LYS A 248 17.11 -12.07 4.92
CA LYS A 248 18.06 -13.18 4.62
C LYS A 248 17.82 -14.41 5.49
N ARG A 249 17.37 -14.23 6.72
CA ARG A 249 17.06 -15.33 7.64
C ARG A 249 15.62 -15.84 7.50
N ALA A 250 14.73 -15.07 6.86
CA ALA A 250 13.40 -15.52 6.49
C ALA A 250 13.39 -16.86 5.72
N ASP A 251 12.30 -17.61 5.82
CA ASP A 251 12.03 -18.78 5.00
C ASP A 251 11.31 -18.37 3.71
N ASP A 252 11.98 -18.56 2.57
CA ASP A 252 11.48 -18.24 1.23
C ASP A 252 10.12 -18.88 0.90
N ARG A 253 9.73 -19.98 1.58
CA ARG A 253 8.43 -20.64 1.40
C ARG A 253 7.26 -19.84 1.98
N TYR A 254 7.52 -18.99 2.98
CA TYR A 254 6.51 -18.22 3.71
C TYR A 254 6.68 -16.71 3.54
N PHE A 255 7.79 -16.24 2.98
CA PHE A 255 8.05 -14.84 2.63
C PHE A 255 7.20 -14.42 1.39
N TRP A 256 5.91 -14.19 1.62
CA TRP A 256 4.90 -14.02 0.57
C TRP A 256 5.20 -12.84 -0.39
N ASN A 257 5.68 -11.70 0.13
CA ASN A 257 6.00 -10.52 -0.67
C ASN A 257 7.42 -10.52 -1.27
N ARG A 258 8.17 -11.62 -1.21
CA ARG A 258 9.57 -11.70 -1.70
C ARG A 258 9.71 -11.26 -3.16
N VAL A 259 8.85 -11.74 -4.05
CA VAL A 259 8.88 -11.38 -5.49
C VAL A 259 8.61 -9.88 -5.70
N LEU A 260 7.73 -9.27 -4.89
CA LEU A 260 7.46 -7.83 -4.91
C LEU A 260 8.66 -7.00 -4.39
N MET A 261 9.59 -7.64 -3.68
CA MET A 261 10.83 -7.06 -3.16
C MET A 261 12.06 -7.27 -4.05
N GLU A 262 12.02 -8.15 -5.05
CA GLU A 262 13.20 -8.53 -5.84
C GLU A 262 13.93 -7.32 -6.44
N HIS A 263 13.19 -6.43 -7.13
CA HIS A 263 13.73 -5.20 -7.69
C HIS A 263 14.32 -4.22 -6.65
N LEU A 264 13.95 -4.33 -5.36
CA LEU A 264 14.53 -3.55 -4.27
C LEU A 264 15.77 -4.24 -3.68
N LEU A 265 15.73 -5.57 -3.57
CA LEU A 265 16.82 -6.42 -3.08
C LEU A 265 18.01 -6.46 -4.04
N GLU A 266 17.76 -6.36 -5.35
CA GLU A 266 18.79 -6.28 -6.39
C GLU A 266 19.44 -4.88 -6.48
N ALA A 267 18.67 -3.83 -6.17
CA ALA A 267 19.10 -2.45 -6.34
C ALA A 267 19.87 -1.86 -5.13
N LEU A 268 19.68 -2.42 -3.93
CA LEU A 268 20.21 -1.87 -2.69
C LEU A 268 21.25 -2.78 -2.03
N ASP A 269 22.15 -2.16 -1.27
CA ASP A 269 23.00 -2.89 -0.32
C ASP A 269 22.17 -3.43 0.86
N GLU A 270 22.70 -4.45 1.55
CA GLU A 270 22.00 -5.16 2.63
C GLU A 270 21.62 -4.27 3.81
N THR A 271 22.42 -3.22 4.09
CA THR A 271 22.18 -2.29 5.20
C THR A 271 21.04 -1.33 4.87
N SER A 272 20.93 -0.92 3.61
CA SER A 272 19.78 -0.15 3.12
C SER A 272 18.54 -1.01 2.99
N ALA A 273 18.64 -2.21 2.41
CA ALA A 273 17.51 -3.12 2.21
C ALA A 273 16.83 -3.52 3.53
N SER A 274 17.59 -3.79 4.59
CA SER A 274 17.07 -4.20 5.91
C SER A 274 16.12 -3.17 6.57
N GLN A 275 16.20 -1.90 6.18
CA GLN A 275 15.33 -0.83 6.70
C GLN A 275 13.92 -0.86 6.10
N TRP A 276 13.78 -1.43 4.89
CA TRP A 276 12.56 -1.35 4.06
C TRP A 276 11.92 -2.72 3.81
N VAL A 277 12.73 -3.77 3.67
CA VAL A 277 12.28 -5.13 3.38
C VAL A 277 11.86 -5.82 4.68
N ILE A 278 10.55 -5.93 4.87
CA ILE A 278 9.93 -6.70 5.97
C ILE A 278 9.15 -7.86 5.33
N PRO A 279 9.42 -9.12 5.74
CA PRO A 279 8.63 -10.27 5.31
C PRO A 279 7.18 -10.18 5.77
N VAL A 280 6.28 -10.41 4.83
CA VAL A 280 4.84 -10.60 5.04
C VAL A 280 4.55 -12.08 4.88
N VAL A 281 3.73 -12.63 5.75
CA VAL A 281 3.20 -13.99 5.63
C VAL A 281 1.72 -13.96 5.23
N MET A 282 1.31 -14.93 4.43
CA MET A 282 -0.11 -15.17 4.12
C MET A 282 -0.60 -16.37 4.95
N GLY A 283 -1.74 -16.22 5.63
CA GLY A 283 -2.28 -17.28 6.47
C GLY A 283 -3.22 -16.74 7.55
N TYR A 284 -2.96 -17.10 8.81
CA TYR A 284 -3.74 -16.69 9.97
C TYR A 284 -2.84 -16.50 11.19
N VAL A 285 -3.04 -15.40 11.92
CA VAL A 285 -2.43 -15.17 13.24
C VAL A 285 -3.48 -14.59 14.18
N GLU A 286 -3.59 -15.17 15.38
CA GLU A 286 -4.39 -14.67 16.49
C GLU A 286 -3.55 -14.76 17.78
N VAL A 287 -3.63 -13.74 18.63
CA VAL A 287 -3.04 -13.74 19.97
C VAL A 287 -4.17 -13.45 20.96
N ALA A 288 -4.36 -14.33 21.95
CA ALA A 288 -5.41 -14.20 22.94
C ALA A 288 -4.85 -14.44 24.35
N THR A 289 -4.99 -13.45 25.23
CA THR A 289 -4.72 -13.62 26.67
C THR A 289 -5.91 -14.35 27.30
N ARG A 290 -5.62 -15.40 28.08
CA ARG A 290 -6.62 -16.17 28.83
C ARG A 290 -6.14 -16.34 30.26
N GLU A 291 -7.05 -16.13 31.21
CA GLU A 291 -6.81 -16.50 32.61
C GLU A 291 -6.97 -18.02 32.74
N ILE A 292 -6.01 -18.67 33.39
CA ILE A 292 -6.04 -20.10 33.68
C ILE A 292 -6.06 -20.23 35.21
N ASP A 293 -7.15 -20.77 35.74
CA ASP A 293 -7.22 -21.13 37.15
C ASP A 293 -6.37 -22.38 37.41
N LEU A 294 -5.22 -22.19 38.05
CA LEU A 294 -4.27 -23.27 38.39
C LEU A 294 -4.65 -24.00 39.69
N LEU A 295 -5.69 -23.56 40.40
CA LEU A 295 -6.13 -24.10 41.69
C LEU A 295 -7.57 -24.66 41.65
N GLY A 296 -8.30 -24.41 40.56
CA GLY A 296 -9.63 -24.95 40.33
C GLY A 296 -9.64 -26.48 40.22
N PRO A 297 -10.72 -27.16 40.67
CA PRO A 297 -10.83 -28.61 40.57
C PRO A 297 -10.86 -29.05 39.10
N LEU A 298 -9.95 -29.96 38.73
CA LEU A 298 -9.74 -30.47 37.36
C LEU A 298 -10.96 -31.21 36.75
N HIS A 299 -12.02 -31.42 37.53
CA HIS A 299 -13.29 -31.97 37.06
C HIS A 299 -14.46 -31.22 37.73
N PRO A 300 -15.57 -30.98 37.00
CA PRO A 300 -16.85 -30.83 37.66
C PRO A 300 -17.15 -32.15 38.37
N VAL A 301 -17.18 -32.13 39.71
CA VAL A 301 -17.68 -33.27 40.50
C VAL A 301 -19.11 -33.55 40.04
N PRO A 302 -19.43 -34.77 39.55
CA PRO A 302 -20.82 -35.12 39.27
C PRO A 302 -21.61 -34.94 40.56
N GLN A 303 -22.64 -34.10 40.53
CA GLN A 303 -23.61 -34.06 41.61
C GLN A 303 -24.50 -35.29 41.47
N ASP A 304 -24.05 -36.39 42.08
CA ASP A 304 -24.87 -37.59 42.26
C ASP A 304 -26.18 -37.21 42.95
N LYS A 305 -27.28 -37.77 42.44
CA LYS A 305 -28.65 -37.61 42.94
C LYS A 305 -29.05 -38.82 43.77
#